data_AF-I9N4X6-F1
#
_entry.id   AF-I9N4X6-F1
#
_cell.length_a   1.000
_cell.length_b   1.000
_cell.length_c   1.000
_cell.angle_alpha   90.00
_cell.angle_beta   90.00
_cell.angle_gamma   90.00
#
_symmetry.space_group_name_H-M   'P 1'
#
loop_
_entity.id
_entity.type
_entity.pdbx_description
1 polymer ?
#
loop_
_entity_poly.entity_id
_entity_poly.type
_entity_poly.pdbx_seq_one_letter_code
_entity_poly.pdbx_strand_id
1 'polypeptide(L)'
;MSSSDWDNDQTLFASLTGGQAVIDWFGFCPRFHDASLERLEIENGNVLLAIHAFRMTDELDQHRRFICDRHAMVTLRMSGVSGIRLHGSAVSIIFDLKIRRLPADEATLNWETCAAPVKGDIEVTFDTSMGLCGAIFTKELEFEL
;
A
#
# COMPACT_ATOMS: atom_id res chain seq x y z
N MET A 1 -5.39 -2.46 17.25
CA MET A 1 -5.30 -2.40 15.78
C MET A 1 -5.30 -3.83 15.28
N SER A 2 -6.22 -4.16 14.38
CA SER A 2 -6.36 -5.52 13.83
C SER A 2 -5.18 -5.78 12.91
N SER A 3 -4.11 -6.39 13.43
CA SER A 3 -3.10 -7.07 12.59
C SER A 3 -3.87 -8.08 11.75
N SER A 4 -4.07 -7.76 10.49
CA SER A 4 -4.65 -8.72 9.57
C SER A 4 -3.54 -9.70 9.23
N ASP A 5 -3.59 -10.94 9.72
CA ASP A 5 -2.56 -12.00 9.58
C ASP A 5 -2.46 -12.55 8.14
N TRP A 6 -2.27 -11.68 7.15
CA TRP A 6 -2.03 -12.08 5.77
C TRP A 6 -0.88 -11.30 5.16
N ASP A 7 -0.21 -11.90 4.19
CA ASP A 7 0.87 -11.30 3.41
C ASP A 7 0.37 -10.93 2.01
N ASN A 8 1.11 -10.05 1.32
CA ASN A 8 0.82 -9.74 -0.07
C ASN A 8 0.84 -11.03 -0.92
N ASP A 9 -0.28 -11.33 -1.55
CA ASP A 9 -0.35 -12.38 -2.57
C ASP A 9 0.43 -11.92 -3.79
N GLN A 10 1.60 -12.51 -4.00
CA GLN A 10 2.47 -12.19 -5.13
C GLN A 10 1.78 -12.37 -6.48
N THR A 11 0.84 -13.33 -6.61
CA THR A 11 0.10 -13.55 -7.87
C THR A 11 -0.83 -12.39 -8.16
N LEU A 12 -1.59 -11.95 -7.15
CA LEU A 12 -2.43 -10.76 -7.26
C LEU A 12 -1.58 -9.52 -7.56
N PHE A 13 -0.51 -9.30 -6.78
CA PHE A 13 0.35 -8.14 -6.94
C PHE A 13 0.93 -8.06 -8.35
N ALA A 14 1.49 -9.16 -8.86
CA ALA A 14 2.03 -9.25 -10.22
C ALA A 14 0.97 -9.04 -11.31
N SER A 15 -0.29 -9.40 -11.04
CA SER A 15 -1.40 -9.24 -11.99
C SER A 15 -1.89 -7.79 -12.14
N LEU A 16 -1.59 -6.91 -11.18
CA LEU A 16 -1.92 -5.50 -11.24
C LEU A 16 -0.98 -4.77 -12.22
N THR A 17 -1.51 -3.77 -12.92
CA THR A 17 -0.73 -2.96 -13.87
C THR A 17 0.51 -2.39 -13.19
N GLY A 18 1.70 -2.63 -13.76
CA GLY A 18 2.99 -2.20 -13.18
C GLY A 18 3.48 -3.02 -11.99
N GLY A 19 2.67 -3.89 -11.39
CA GLY A 19 3.03 -4.67 -10.21
C GLY A 19 4.19 -5.63 -10.44
N GLN A 20 4.26 -6.28 -11.62
CA GLN A 20 5.41 -7.11 -11.98
C GLN A 20 6.71 -6.30 -12.10
N ALA A 21 6.65 -5.07 -12.63
CA ALA A 21 7.83 -4.21 -12.74
C ALA A 21 8.37 -3.81 -11.36
N VAL A 22 7.49 -3.53 -10.39
CA VAL A 22 7.85 -3.32 -8.99
C VAL A 22 8.54 -4.56 -8.40
N ILE A 23 7.97 -5.76 -8.62
CA ILE A 23 8.56 -7.02 -8.16
C ILE A 23 9.95 -7.23 -8.78
N ASP A 24 10.09 -7.02 -10.08
CA ASP A 24 11.37 -7.19 -10.79
C ASP A 24 12.43 -6.19 -10.31
N TRP A 25 12.02 -4.96 -9.99
CA TRP A 25 12.89 -3.94 -9.45
C TRP A 25 13.42 -4.35 -8.07
N PHE A 26 12.55 -4.67 -7.10
CA PHE A 26 13.00 -5.04 -5.75
C PHE A 26 13.52 -6.49 -5.65
N GLY A 27 13.14 -7.37 -6.57
CA GLY A 27 13.44 -8.81 -6.54
C GLY A 27 12.53 -9.64 -5.62
N PHE A 28 11.46 -9.04 -5.08
CA PHE A 28 10.45 -9.68 -4.25
C PHE A 28 9.15 -8.85 -4.26
N CYS A 29 8.04 -9.40 -3.77
CA CYS A 29 6.79 -8.66 -3.57
C CYS A 29 6.90 -7.76 -2.32
N PRO A 30 6.99 -6.43 -2.46
CA PRO A 30 7.29 -5.57 -1.34
C PRO A 30 6.08 -5.38 -0.41
N ARG A 31 6.36 -5.26 0.88
CA ARG A 31 5.43 -4.73 1.91
C ARG A 31 5.73 -3.29 2.29
N PHE A 32 6.74 -2.68 1.63
CA PHE A 32 7.17 -1.30 1.83
C PHE A 32 7.54 -0.95 3.29
N HIS A 33 8.05 -1.92 4.05
CA HIS A 33 8.54 -1.69 5.41
C HIS A 33 9.66 -0.64 5.41
N ASP A 34 9.60 0.29 6.36
CA ASP A 34 10.46 1.48 6.51
C ASP A 34 10.41 2.49 5.35
N ALA A 35 9.49 2.33 4.40
CA ALA A 35 9.30 3.31 3.34
C ALA A 35 8.57 4.56 3.85
N SER A 36 8.91 5.72 3.31
CA SER A 36 8.23 6.98 3.64
C SER A 36 7.07 7.25 2.69
N LEU A 37 5.92 7.64 3.23
CA LEU A 37 4.82 8.16 2.42
C LEU A 37 5.10 9.63 2.11
N GLU A 38 5.49 9.92 0.88
CA GLU A 38 5.88 11.26 0.44
C GLU A 38 4.68 12.10 -0.03
N ARG A 39 3.63 11.42 -0.53
CA ARG A 39 2.44 12.08 -1.07
C ARG A 39 1.20 11.21 -0.92
N LEU A 40 0.10 11.84 -0.50
CA LEU A 40 -1.26 11.32 -0.58
C LEU A 40 -2.13 12.40 -1.23
N GLU A 41 -2.74 12.08 -2.37
CA GLU A 41 -3.69 12.95 -3.07
C GLU A 41 -5.04 12.24 -3.23
N ILE A 42 -6.13 12.94 -2.92
CA ILE A 42 -7.50 12.45 -3.10
C ILE A 42 -8.20 13.43 -4.04
N GLU A 43 -8.57 12.98 -5.23
CA GLU A 43 -9.17 13.86 -6.24
C GLU A 43 -10.20 13.10 -7.10
N ASN A 44 -11.42 13.63 -7.15
CA ASN A 44 -12.47 13.20 -8.07
C ASN A 44 -12.69 11.67 -8.16
N GLY A 45 -12.73 10.99 -7.01
CA GLY A 45 -12.92 9.53 -6.93
C GLY A 45 -11.66 8.70 -7.16
N ASN A 46 -10.49 9.34 -7.22
CA ASN A 46 -9.19 8.70 -7.34
C ASN A 46 -8.32 9.00 -6.12
N VAL A 47 -7.38 8.10 -5.83
CA VAL A 47 -6.33 8.33 -4.84
C VAL A 47 -4.97 7.99 -5.43
N LEU A 48 -3.97 8.82 -5.11
CA LEU A 48 -2.57 8.58 -5.40
C LEU A 48 -1.79 8.49 -4.10
N LEU A 49 -0.96 7.45 -3.96
CA LEU A 49 0.07 7.33 -2.93
C LEU A 49 1.43 7.32 -3.61
N ALA A 50 2.36 8.19 -3.22
CA ALA A 50 3.75 8.09 -3.63
C ALA A 50 4.61 7.70 -2.42
N ILE A 51 5.31 6.58 -2.54
CA ILE A 51 6.07 5.96 -1.46
C ILE A 51 7.54 5.91 -1.89
N HIS A 52 8.43 6.53 -1.11
CA HIS A 52 9.86 6.35 -1.30
C HIS A 52 10.32 5.09 -0.56
N ALA A 53 10.70 4.08 -1.33
CA ALA A 53 11.04 2.75 -0.85
C ALA A 53 12.43 2.32 -1.32
N PHE A 54 12.97 1.32 -0.63
CA PHE A 54 14.26 0.71 -0.94
C PHE A 54 14.21 -0.78 -0.62
N ARG A 55 15.18 -1.53 -1.13
CA ARG A 55 15.45 -2.89 -0.67
C ARG A 55 16.51 -2.84 0.41
N MET A 56 16.18 -3.35 1.59
CA MET A 56 17.16 -3.64 2.63
C MET A 56 17.82 -4.98 2.31
N THR A 57 19.14 -5.00 2.19
CA THR A 57 19.94 -6.22 1.99
C THR A 57 20.36 -6.82 3.32
N ASP A 58 20.90 -8.04 3.31
CA ASP A 58 21.52 -8.70 4.47
C ASP A 58 23.00 -8.30 4.68
N GLU A 59 23.56 -7.48 3.78
CA GLU A 59 24.91 -6.95 3.88
C GLU A 59 24.98 -5.75 4.82
N LEU A 60 26.10 -5.62 5.55
CA LEU A 60 26.33 -4.50 6.47
C LEU A 60 27.39 -3.54 5.91
N ASP A 61 27.16 -2.24 6.08
CA ASP A 61 28.16 -1.20 5.81
C ASP A 61 29.28 -1.18 6.88
N GLN A 62 30.28 -0.30 6.68
CA GLN A 62 31.39 -0.12 7.62
C GLN A 62 30.97 0.31 9.04
N HIS A 63 29.73 0.77 9.21
CA HIS A 63 29.13 1.18 10.47
C HIS A 63 28.17 0.12 11.04
N ARG A 64 28.15 -1.09 10.48
CA ARG A 64 27.29 -2.21 10.87
C ARG A 64 25.79 -1.95 10.69
N ARG A 65 25.42 -1.16 9.67
CA ARG A 65 24.04 -0.92 9.28
C ARG A 65 23.72 -1.69 8.00
N PHE A 66 22.50 -2.22 7.87
CA PHE A 66 22.09 -2.87 6.63
C PHE A 66 22.22 -1.93 5.44
N ILE A 67 22.77 -2.43 4.33
CA ILE A 67 22.87 -1.67 3.10
C ILE A 67 21.48 -1.65 2.44
N CYS A 68 20.97 -0.45 2.18
CA CYS A 68 19.75 -0.23 1.42
C CYS A 68 20.10 0.12 -0.02
N ASP A 69 19.65 -0.69 -0.97
CA ASP A 69 19.82 -0.46 -2.41
C ASP A 69 18.47 -0.36 -3.13
N ARG A 70 18.50 -0.17 -4.46
CA ARG A 70 17.31 -0.12 -5.33
C ARG A 70 16.23 0.85 -4.85
N HIS A 71 16.65 2.05 -4.45
CA HIS A 71 15.76 3.15 -4.08
C HIS A 71 14.85 3.51 -5.26
N ALA A 72 13.56 3.70 -4.99
CA ALA A 72 12.57 4.11 -5.99
C ALA A 72 11.42 4.90 -5.35
N MET A 73 10.80 5.76 -6.15
CA MET A 73 9.52 6.37 -5.83
C MET A 73 8.41 5.50 -6.43
N VAL A 74 7.77 4.67 -5.63
CA VAL A 74 6.67 3.83 -6.11
C VAL A 74 5.36 4.59 -5.95
N THR A 75 4.70 4.85 -7.07
CA THR A 75 3.39 5.49 -7.09
C THR A 75 2.30 4.44 -7.25
N LEU A 76 1.35 4.41 -6.32
CA LEU A 76 0.11 3.62 -6.41
C LEU A 76 -1.00 4.56 -6.83
N ARG A 77 -1.62 4.29 -7.97
CA ARG A 77 -2.80 5.04 -8.44
C ARG A 77 -4.03 4.15 -8.33
N MET A 78 -5.05 4.67 -7.68
CA MET A 78 -6.29 3.97 -7.37
C MET A 78 -7.45 4.71 -8.01
N SER A 79 -8.23 4.03 -8.84
CA SER A 79 -9.38 4.59 -9.55
C SER A 79 -10.69 3.88 -9.19
N GLY A 80 -11.78 4.64 -9.15
CA GLY A 80 -13.06 4.13 -8.67
C GLY A 80 -13.01 3.81 -7.18
N VAL A 81 -12.45 4.72 -6.39
CA VAL A 81 -12.31 4.56 -4.94
C VAL A 81 -13.70 4.48 -4.31
N SER A 82 -14.01 3.33 -3.73
CA SER A 82 -15.31 3.01 -3.11
C SER A 82 -15.34 3.32 -1.62
N GLY A 83 -14.18 3.50 -0.99
CA GLY A 83 -14.11 3.79 0.43
C GLY A 83 -12.72 4.19 0.90
N ILE A 84 -12.66 5.06 1.91
CA ILE A 84 -11.42 5.53 2.54
C ILE A 84 -11.61 5.51 4.06
N ARG A 85 -10.66 4.91 4.78
CA ARG A 85 -10.54 4.99 6.24
C ARG A 85 -9.12 5.41 6.58
N LEU A 86 -8.92 6.61 7.09
CA LEU A 86 -7.62 7.16 7.43
C LEU A 86 -7.62 7.71 8.86
N HIS A 87 -6.54 7.46 9.59
CA HIS A 87 -6.35 7.96 10.95
C HIS A 87 -4.87 8.21 11.21
N GLY A 88 -4.55 9.21 12.05
CA GLY A 88 -3.18 9.57 12.38
C GLY A 88 -2.71 10.87 11.75
N SER A 89 -1.39 11.08 11.70
CA SER A 89 -0.76 12.30 11.19
C SER A 89 -0.15 12.10 9.81
N ALA A 90 -0.01 13.17 9.02
CA ALA A 90 0.45 13.09 7.63
C ALA A 90 1.94 12.73 7.45
N VAL A 91 2.72 12.61 8.53
CA VAL A 91 4.13 12.21 8.46
C VAL A 91 4.22 10.72 8.72
N SER A 92 4.44 9.92 7.68
CA SER A 92 4.29 8.47 7.76
C SER A 92 5.51 7.67 7.38
N ILE A 93 5.89 6.73 8.25
CA ILE A 93 6.82 5.64 7.95
C ILE A 93 6.04 4.34 7.97
N ILE A 94 5.97 3.68 6.81
CA ILE A 94 5.22 2.44 6.63
C ILE A 94 5.87 1.33 7.44
N PHE A 95 5.08 0.72 8.31
CA PHE A 95 5.44 -0.56 8.95
C PHE A 95 5.09 -1.69 7.98
N ASP A 96 3.91 -1.60 7.37
CA ASP A 96 3.39 -2.68 6.54
C ASP A 96 2.34 -2.16 5.57
N LEU A 97 2.48 -2.47 4.27
CA LEU A 97 1.47 -2.22 3.26
C LEU A 97 1.01 -3.54 2.64
N LYS A 98 -0.29 -3.77 2.72
CA LYS A 98 -0.93 -4.99 2.25
C LYS A 98 -2.00 -4.72 1.20
N ILE A 99 -2.08 -5.59 0.20
CA ILE A 99 -3.02 -5.52 -0.92
C ILE A 99 -3.76 -6.85 -1.09
N ARG A 100 -5.09 -6.80 -1.04
CA ARG A 100 -5.94 -7.97 -1.32
C ARG A 100 -7.17 -7.60 -2.12
N ARG A 101 -7.81 -8.62 -2.68
CA ARG A 101 -9.21 -8.54 -3.11
C ARG A 101 -10.10 -8.78 -1.89
N LEU A 102 -11.14 -7.96 -1.73
CA LEU A 102 -12.12 -8.12 -0.66
C LEU A 102 -12.84 -9.46 -0.80
N PRO A 103 -12.84 -10.33 0.23
CA PRO A 103 -13.45 -11.65 0.15
C PRO A 103 -14.98 -11.63 0.28
N ALA A 104 -15.52 -10.56 0.86
CA ALA A 104 -16.94 -10.33 1.10
C ALA A 104 -17.23 -8.82 1.09
N ASP A 105 -18.52 -8.46 1.06
CA ASP A 105 -18.96 -7.07 1.16
C ASP A 105 -18.66 -6.51 2.56
N GLU A 106 -18.27 -5.24 2.63
CA GLU A 106 -18.13 -4.54 3.90
C GLU A 106 -19.51 -4.25 4.51
N ALA A 107 -19.58 -4.21 5.84
CA ALA A 107 -20.82 -3.89 6.54
C ALA A 107 -21.23 -2.43 6.26
N THR A 108 -22.45 -2.23 5.75
CA THR A 108 -22.98 -0.89 5.40
C THR A 108 -22.99 0.09 6.57
N LEU A 109 -23.11 -0.40 7.80
CA LEU A 109 -23.04 0.39 9.03
C LEU A 109 -21.68 1.09 9.23
N ASN A 110 -20.61 0.60 8.59
CA ASN A 110 -19.28 1.23 8.66
C ASN A 110 -19.08 2.37 7.63
N TRP A 111 -20.07 2.61 6.77
CA TRP A 111 -19.98 3.49 5.61
C TRP A 111 -21.17 4.46 5.56
N GLU A 112 -21.23 5.38 6.52
CA GLU A 112 -22.39 6.27 6.69
C GLU A 112 -22.58 7.27 5.53
N THR A 113 -21.52 7.59 4.81
CA THR A 113 -21.49 8.64 3.78
C THR A 113 -21.43 8.11 2.35
N CYS A 114 -21.33 6.80 2.15
CA CYS A 114 -21.22 6.17 0.84
C CYS A 114 -21.73 4.73 0.84
N ALA A 115 -21.87 4.12 -0.34
CA ALA A 115 -22.05 2.67 -0.41
C ALA A 115 -20.81 1.97 0.16
N ALA A 116 -21.02 0.84 0.85
CA ALA A 116 -19.91 0.04 1.33
C ALA A 116 -19.11 -0.56 0.16
N PRO A 117 -17.77 -0.69 0.28
CA PRO A 117 -16.96 -1.51 -0.60
C PRO A 117 -17.52 -2.94 -0.67
N VAL A 118 -17.44 -3.51 -1.87
CA VAL A 118 -18.05 -4.82 -2.16
C VAL A 118 -16.98 -5.87 -2.41
N LYS A 119 -17.38 -7.14 -2.33
CA LYS A 119 -16.54 -8.28 -2.69
C LYS A 119 -15.88 -8.07 -4.06
N GLY A 120 -14.57 -8.28 -4.10
CA GLY A 120 -13.76 -8.12 -5.32
C GLY A 120 -13.11 -6.74 -5.48
N ASP A 121 -13.52 -5.72 -4.70
CA ASP A 121 -12.76 -4.48 -4.62
C ASP A 121 -11.34 -4.76 -4.09
N ILE A 122 -10.38 -3.93 -4.47
CA ILE A 122 -9.01 -3.99 -3.97
C ILE A 122 -8.96 -3.19 -2.67
N GLU A 123 -8.55 -3.83 -1.59
CA GLU A 123 -8.22 -3.16 -0.33
C GLU A 123 -6.71 -2.97 -0.26
N VAL A 124 -6.28 -1.72 -0.17
CA VAL A 124 -4.90 -1.31 0.11
C VAL A 124 -4.87 -0.83 1.55
N THR A 125 -4.28 -1.63 2.45
CA THR A 125 -4.06 -1.25 3.84
C THR A 125 -2.63 -0.80 4.03
N PHE A 126 -2.41 0.25 4.79
CA PHE A 126 -1.08 0.61 5.25
C PHE A 126 -1.11 0.89 6.75
N ASP A 127 -0.36 0.09 7.48
CA ASP A 127 -0.01 0.33 8.88
C ASP A 127 1.33 1.05 8.92
N THR A 128 1.46 2.00 9.84
CA THR A 128 2.66 2.83 9.98
C THR A 128 3.26 2.68 11.35
N SER A 129 4.59 2.67 11.41
CA SER A 129 5.35 2.75 12.67
C SER A 129 5.14 4.11 13.33
N MET A 130 4.84 5.12 12.51
CA MET A 130 4.51 6.49 12.88
C MET A 130 3.70 7.08 11.73
N GLY A 131 2.61 7.78 12.02
CA GLY A 131 1.88 8.57 11.03
C GLY A 131 0.48 8.08 10.70
N LEU A 132 0.17 8.13 9.41
CA LEU A 132 -1.15 7.88 8.83
C LEU A 132 -1.33 6.38 8.60
N CYS A 133 -2.27 5.77 9.31
CA CYS A 133 -2.68 4.38 9.07
C CYS A 133 -4.06 4.34 8.43
N GLY A 134 -4.37 3.26 7.73
CA GLY A 134 -5.70 3.11 7.17
C GLY A 134 -5.86 2.07 6.08
N ALA A 135 -6.98 2.20 5.39
CA ALA A 135 -7.35 1.39 4.26
C ALA A 135 -8.02 2.24 3.18
N ILE A 136 -7.67 1.99 1.93
CA ILE A 136 -8.34 2.54 0.75
C ILE A 136 -8.89 1.37 -0.05
N PHE A 137 -10.15 1.51 -0.48
CA PHE A 137 -10.86 0.51 -1.26
C PHE A 137 -11.10 1.05 -2.66
N THR A 138 -10.75 0.27 -3.68
CA THR A 138 -10.72 0.74 -5.07
C THR A 138 -11.13 -0.35 -6.06
N LYS A 139 -11.59 0.02 -7.25
CA LYS A 139 -11.88 -0.98 -8.30
C LYS A 139 -10.61 -1.42 -9.01
N GLU A 140 -9.75 -0.45 -9.31
CA GLU A 140 -8.48 -0.65 -10.00
C GLU A 140 -7.33 -0.06 -9.18
N LEU A 141 -6.17 -0.69 -9.33
CA LEU A 141 -4.91 -0.29 -8.73
C LEU A 141 -3.82 -0.53 -9.76
N GLU A 142 -3.02 0.49 -10.00
CA GLU A 142 -1.81 0.44 -10.82
C GLU A 142 -0.60 0.96 -10.05
N PHE A 143 0.57 0.45 -10.43
CA PHE A 143 1.86 0.87 -9.92
C PHE A 143 2.68 1.54 -11.01
N GLU A 144 3.46 2.54 -10.62
CA GLU A 144 4.43 3.24 -11.44
C GLU A 144 5.75 3.37 -10.63
N LEU A 145 6.89 3.17 -11.28
CA LEU A 145 8.25 3.28 -10.71
C LEU A 145 8.94 4.55 -11.21
#